data_AF-A0A1H7LWU4-F1
#
_entry.id   AF-A0A1H7LWU4-F1
#
_cell.length_a   1.000
_cell.length_b   1.000
_cell.length_c   1.000
_cell.angle_alpha   90.00
_cell.angle_beta   90.00
_cell.angle_gamma   90.00
#
_symmetry.space_group_name_H-M   'P 1'
#
loop_
_entity.id
_entity.type
_entity.pdbx_description
1 polymer ?
#
loop_
_entity_poly.entity_id
_entity_poly.type
_entity_poly.pdbx_seq_one_letter_code
_entity_poly.pdbx_strand_id
1 'polypeptide(L)' 'MMMCKQATRLMSLKQDRPLSFQQRLSLRMHLLMCGACRECDKQFTLLHQAGKRFDNEASHTPAPDDDSL' A
#
# COMPACT_ATOMS: atom_id res chain seq x y z
N MET A 1 10.66 -9.33 19.65
CA MET A 1 10.95 -10.00 18.35
C MET A 1 9.66 -10.07 17.56
N MET A 2 9.56 -9.41 16.41
CA MET A 2 8.43 -9.56 15.51
C MET A 2 8.78 -10.64 14.47
N MET A 3 7.88 -11.57 14.19
CA MET A 3 8.11 -12.64 13.21
C MET A 3 7.89 -12.11 11.79
N CYS A 4 8.64 -12.63 10.80
CA CYS A 4 8.47 -12.27 9.39
C CYS A 4 7.01 -12.43 8.93
N LYS A 5 6.33 -13.51 9.35
CA LYS A 5 4.90 -13.75 9.08
C LYS A 5 4.00 -12.61 9.59
N GLN A 6 4.32 -12.06 10.75
CA GLN A 6 3.57 -10.96 11.34
C GLN A 6 3.88 -9.64 10.63
N ALA A 7 5.13 -9.44 10.18
CA ALA A 7 5.53 -8.30 9.36
C ALA A 7 4.77 -8.28 8.02
N THR A 8 4.74 -9.41 7.30
CA THR A 8 3.97 -9.55 6.05
C THR A 8 2.47 -9.34 6.29
N ARG A 9 1.92 -9.82 7.41
CA ARG A 9 0.53 -9.54 7.80
C ARG A 9 0.28 -8.05 7.97
N LEU A 10 1.16 -7.32 8.64
CA LEU A 10 1.05 -5.85 8.77
C LEU A 10 1.21 -5.14 7.41
N MET A 11 2.08 -5.62 6.52
CA MET A 11 2.22 -5.06 5.16
C MET A 11 0.92 -5.17 4.37
N SER A 12 0.26 -6.33 4.41
CA SER A 12 -1.06 -6.53 3.79
C SER A 12 -2.10 -5.61 4.42
N LEU A 13 -2.17 -5.61 5.75
CA LEU A 13 -3.09 -4.75 6.51
C LEU A 13 -2.91 -3.27 6.19
N LYS A 14 -1.68 -2.79 5.93
CA LYS A 14 -1.36 -1.41 5.53
C LYS A 14 -2.05 -0.99 4.23
N GLN A 15 -2.35 -1.94 3.34
CA GLN A 15 -3.04 -1.69 2.09
C GLN A 15 -4.55 -1.57 2.29
N ASP A 16 -5.13 -2.45 3.11
CA ASP A 16 -6.57 -2.44 3.38
C ASP A 16 -6.99 -1.31 4.32
N ARG A 17 -6.15 -1.02 5.33
CA ARG A 17 -6.45 -0.04 6.37
C ARG A 17 -5.19 0.66 6.89
N PRO A 18 -5.32 1.89 7.40
CA PRO A 18 -4.21 2.53 8.09
C PRO A 18 -3.79 1.71 9.31
N LEU A 19 -2.49 1.40 9.38
CA LEU A 19 -1.87 0.79 10.56
C LEU A 19 -1.86 1.78 11.73
N SER A 20 -1.93 1.28 12.96
CA SER A 20 -1.69 2.11 14.14
C SER A 20 -0.22 2.56 14.19
N PHE A 21 0.06 3.68 14.86
CA PHE A 21 1.43 4.20 15.00
C PHE A 21 2.40 3.16 15.55
N GLN A 22 1.97 2.38 16.55
CA GLN A 22 2.78 1.30 17.15
C GLN A 22 3.07 0.18 16.14
N GLN A 23 2.07 -0.26 15.37
CA GLN A 23 2.25 -1.28 14.32
C GLN A 23 3.21 -0.80 13.24
N ARG A 24 3.09 0.48 12.84
CA ARG A 24 3.95 1.10 11.85
C ARG A 24 5.41 1.15 12.31
N LEU A 25 5.63 1.51 13.58
CA LEU A 25 6.98 1.57 14.16
C LEU A 25 7.60 0.17 14.28
N SER A 26 6.83 -0.81 14.77
CA SER A 26 7.27 -2.20 14.89
C SER A 26 7.66 -2.80 13.54
N LEU A 27 6.81 -2.59 12.51
CA LEU A 27 7.11 -3.00 11.14
C LEU A 27 8.39 -2.35 10.63
N ARG A 28 8.55 -1.03 10.83
CA ARG A 28 9.72 -0.29 10.37
C ARG A 28 11.01 -0.77 11.03
N MET A 29 10.99 -1.05 12.34
CA MET A 29 12.13 -1.66 13.03
C MET A 29 12.47 -3.03 12.46
N HIS A 30 11.47 -3.88 12.20
CA HIS A 30 11.71 -5.20 11.62
C HIS A 30 12.31 -5.12 10.21
N LEU A 31 11.84 -4.19 9.39
CA LEU A 31 12.37 -3.95 8.03
C LEU A 31 13.83 -3.49 8.02
N LEU A 32 14.28 -2.78 9.06
CA LEU A 32 15.67 -2.38 9.20
C LEU A 32 16.59 -3.56 9.54
N MET A 33 16.06 -4.59 10.22
CA MET A 33 16.82 -5.77 10.65
C MET A 33 16.68 -6.97 9.70
N CYS A 34 15.64 -7.01 8.86
CA CYS A 34 15.36 -8.13 7.95
C CYS A 34 15.32 -7.67 6.48
N GLY A 35 16.37 -8.03 5.72
CA GLY A 35 16.47 -7.71 4.29
C GLY A 35 15.36 -8.36 3.44
N ALA A 36 14.94 -9.57 3.77
CA ALA A 36 13.87 -10.27 3.05
C ALA A 36 12.52 -9.52 3.17
N CYS A 37 12.16 -9.12 4.37
CA CYS A 37 10.95 -8.32 4.59
C CYS A 37 11.06 -6.93 3.95
N ARG A 38 12.25 -6.33 3.92
CA ARG A 38 12.49 -5.04 3.24
C ARG A 38 12.22 -5.12 1.75
N GLU A 39 12.65 -6.19 1.09
CA GLU A 39 12.36 -6.37 -0.34
C GLU A 39 10.86 -6.65 -0.58
N CYS A 40 10.23 -7.40 0.31
CA CYS A 40 8.79 -7.64 0.27
C CYS A 40 7.97 -6.34 0.38
N ASP A 41 8.29 -5.44 1.33
CA ASP A 41 7.59 -4.15 1.47
C ASP A 41 7.75 -3.24 0.24
N LYS A 42 8.89 -3.30 -0.47
CA LYS A 42 9.04 -2.62 -1.77
C LYS A 42 8.08 -3.17 -2.81
N GLN A 43 7.99 -4.50 -2.94
CA GLN A 43 7.05 -5.12 -3.89
C GLN A 43 5.60 -4.73 -3.57
N PHE A 44 5.20 -4.77 -2.30
CA PHE A 44 3.88 -4.31 -1.87
C PHE A 44 3.63 -2.84 -2.22
N THR A 45 4.64 -1.98 -2.06
CA THR A 45 4.53 -0.55 -2.40
C THR A 45 4.38 -0.34 -3.91
N LEU A 46 5.10 -1.11 -4.73
CA LEU A 46 4.97 -1.07 -6.19
C LEU A 46 3.57 -1.48 -6.64
N LEU A 47 3.04 -2.58 -6.09
CA LEU A 47 1.66 -3.03 -6.37
C LEU A 47 0.64 -1.96 -5.99
N HIS A 48 0.78 -1.37 -4.81
CA HIS A 48 -0.13 -0.31 -4.35
C HIS A 48 -0.04 0.96 -5.21
N GLN A 49 1.16 1.34 -5.65
CA GLN A 49 1.37 2.49 -6.52
C GLN A 49 0.77 2.25 -7.92
N ALA A 50 0.91 1.05 -8.46
CA ALA A 50 0.28 0.66 -9.72
C ALA A 50 -1.26 0.73 -9.58
N GLY A 51 -1.83 0.14 -8.52
CA GLY A 51 -3.27 0.18 -8.25
C GLY A 51 -3.83 1.60 -8.18
N LYS A 52 -3.14 2.51 -7.48
CA LYS A 52 -3.53 3.93 -7.42
C LYS A 52 -3.51 4.63 -8.78
N ARG A 53 -2.60 4.23 -9.68
CA ARG A 53 -2.50 4.79 -11.02
C ARG A 53 -3.71 4.40 -11.88
N PHE A 54 -4.19 3.16 -11.74
CA PHE A 54 -5.40 2.70 -12.42
C PHE A 54 -6.67 3.39 -11.91
N ASP A 55 -6.82 3.61 -10.60
CA ASP A 55 -7.94 4.39 -10.05
C ASP A 55 -7.96 5.85 -10.57
N ASN A 56 -6.78 6.43 -10.76
CA ASN A 56 -6.65 7.80 -11.26
C ASN A 56 -6.93 7.90 -12.77
N GLU A 57 -6.69 6.83 -13.54
CA GLU A 57 -6.97 6.78 -14.97
C GLU A 57 -8.44 6.42 -15.27
N ALA A 58 -9.08 5.62 -14.40
CA ALA A 58 -10.51 5.32 -14.48
C ALA A 58 -11.42 6.52 -14.12
N SER A 59 -10.85 7.63 -13.62
CA SER A 59 -11.57 8.87 -13.31
C SER A 59 -11.43 9.96 -14.40
N HIS A 60 -10.81 9.65 -15.54
CA HIS A 60 -10.87 10.47 -16.76
C HIS A 60 -11.84 9.88 -17.79
N THR A 61 -13.12 9.78 -17.42
CA THR A 61 -14.19 9.97 -18.40
C THR A 61 -14.56 11.45 -18.31
N PRO A 62 -14.25 12.30 -19.31
CA PRO A 62 -14.88 13.62 -19.36
C PRO A 62 -16.38 13.39 -19.33
N ALA A 63 -17.07 13.99 -18.35
CA ALA A 63 -18.52 14.01 -18.32
C ALA A 63 -19.01 14.49 -19.70
N PRO A 64 -19.96 13.79 -20.35
CA PRO A 64 -20.56 14.33 -21.55
C PRO A 64 -21.18 15.67 -21.17
N ASP A 65 -20.68 16.69 -21.84
CA ASP A 65 -21.22 18.04 -21.92
C ASP A 65 -22.75 18.00 -21.96
N ASP A 66 -23.35 18.76 -21.04
CA ASP A 66 -24.72 19.24 -21.16
C ASP A 66 -24.77 20.16 -22.39
N ASP A 67 -25.09 19.61 -23.56
CA ASP A 67 -25.53 20.39 -24.72
C ASP A 67 -27.05 20.29 -24.80
N SER A 68 -27.67 21.31 -24.22
CA SER A 68 -29.06 21.69 -24.46
C SER A 68 -29.33 21.87 -25.95
N LEU A 69 -30.16 21.00 -26.56
CA LEU A 69 -31.21 21.41 -27.52
C LEU A 69 -32.26 20.31 -27.75
#